data_AF-A0A7V4WK91-F1
#
_entry.id   AF-A0A7V4WK91-F1
#
_cell.length_a   1.000
_cell.length_b   1.000
_cell.length_c   1.000
_cell.angle_alpha   90.00
_cell.angle_beta   90.00
_cell.angle_gamma   90.00
#
_symmetry.space_group_name_H-M   'P 1'
#
loop_
_entity.id
_entity.type
_entity.pdbx_description
1 polymer ?
#
loop_
_entity_poly.entity_id
_entity_poly.type
_entity_poly.pdbx_seq_one_letter_code
_entity_poly.pdbx_strand_id
1 'polypeptide(L)'
;MGGISEFILQKIAEFGPRPSASEKEREFLLFLKDMLASFGLTTNLETFRAPATYTWAYLVFFLGLAQAGLLCVTAPVWAALSSLTLLVLLYFELATFPVVSLLFRTRTSANVLGKHGEHPQVIILAHADSATPSIFFHPRFVVHPRLSLLLFISSACVITGVSVALAFVNVPPLRFAALLPSLYLLFLASGHVHREFSMAPSPGGNDNGSGVAAALAIAQTLKAEGIPFLIVLTGAEESGTWGALHLLARHRTELLGKPIVNLDNIGIGTLTAATKEGMWRVYGAPQELLAEFQAMRLPYLAFQPYLGLSTDATPLLARGFKALTLIAFGEHGLPVNWHWYTDTAEAVDRENVKRVVDLVTLWAKAKHHGMVP
;
A
#
# COMPACT_ATOMS: atom_id res chain seq x y z
N MET A 1 -8.11 2.08 -27.79
CA MET A 1 -7.78 1.72 -26.39
C MET A 1 -7.44 2.94 -25.51
N GLY A 2 -6.86 4.04 -26.02
CA GLY A 2 -6.53 5.22 -25.19
C GLY A 2 -7.71 6.00 -24.58
N GLY A 3 -8.93 5.87 -25.12
CA GLY A 3 -10.06 6.71 -24.69
C GLY A 3 -10.59 6.42 -23.28
N ILE A 4 -10.57 5.17 -22.81
CA ILE A 4 -11.13 4.83 -21.49
C ILE A 4 -10.23 5.29 -20.35
N SER A 5 -8.91 5.05 -20.44
CA SER A 5 -7.98 5.51 -19.40
C SER A 5 -7.97 7.03 -19.30
N GLU A 6 -8.07 7.74 -20.43
CA GLU A 6 -8.18 9.20 -20.45
C GLU A 6 -9.48 9.69 -19.80
N PHE A 7 -10.62 9.08 -20.13
CA PHE A 7 -11.89 9.38 -19.49
C PHE A 7 -11.83 9.17 -17.97
N ILE A 8 -11.19 8.09 -17.51
CA ILE A 8 -11.07 7.80 -16.07
C ILE A 8 -10.15 8.80 -15.38
N LEU A 9 -9.01 9.18 -15.99
CA LEU A 9 -8.14 10.23 -15.43
C LEU A 9 -8.86 11.58 -15.35
N GLN A 10 -9.67 11.94 -16.34
CA GLN A 10 -10.52 13.12 -16.26
C GLN A 10 -11.52 13.01 -15.10
N LYS A 11 -12.16 11.85 -14.93
CA LYS A 11 -13.09 11.64 -13.79
C LYS A 11 -12.38 11.72 -12.45
N ILE A 12 -11.15 11.21 -12.33
CA ILE A 12 -10.33 11.34 -11.12
C ILE A 12 -10.08 12.83 -10.80
N ALA A 13 -9.76 13.65 -11.81
CA ALA A 13 -9.62 15.10 -11.64
C ALA A 13 -10.93 15.75 -11.14
N GLU A 14 -12.08 15.35 -11.70
CA GLU A 14 -13.39 15.86 -11.31
C GLU A 14 -13.81 15.44 -9.89
N PHE A 15 -13.53 14.20 -9.48
CA PHE A 15 -13.80 13.72 -8.12
C PHE A 15 -12.88 14.39 -7.08
N GLY A 16 -11.64 14.69 -7.45
CA GLY A 16 -10.61 15.19 -6.54
C GLY A 16 -10.21 14.13 -5.50
N PRO A 17 -9.65 14.55 -4.35
CA PRO A 17 -9.20 13.62 -3.31
C PRO A 17 -10.27 12.66 -2.80
N ARG A 18 -9.86 11.41 -2.53
CA ARG A 18 -10.72 10.29 -2.09
C ARG A 18 -10.12 9.63 -0.84
N PRO A 19 -10.09 10.30 0.33
CA PRO A 19 -9.46 9.75 1.53
C PRO A 19 -10.05 8.39 1.95
N SER A 20 -9.23 7.51 2.53
CA SER A 20 -9.68 6.20 2.99
C SER A 20 -10.94 6.27 3.88
N ALA A 21 -11.87 5.35 3.65
CA ALA A 21 -13.12 5.22 4.41
C ALA A 21 -13.95 6.51 4.51
N SER A 22 -13.85 7.38 3.51
CA SER A 22 -14.62 8.63 3.39
C SER A 22 -15.85 8.48 2.50
N GLU A 23 -16.74 9.47 2.56
CA GLU A 23 -17.88 9.55 1.63
C GLU A 23 -17.41 9.69 0.18
N LYS A 24 -16.32 10.44 -0.07
CA LYS A 24 -15.74 10.63 -1.40
C LYS A 24 -15.16 9.33 -1.98
N GLU A 25 -14.48 8.54 -1.15
CA GLU A 25 -14.04 7.19 -1.55
C GLU A 25 -15.24 6.31 -1.93
N ARG A 26 -16.31 6.31 -1.11
CA ARG A 26 -17.52 5.54 -1.39
C ARG A 26 -18.20 5.98 -2.69
N GLU A 27 -18.35 7.29 -2.93
CA GLU A 27 -18.91 7.83 -4.18
C GLU A 27 -18.11 7.35 -5.39
N PHE A 28 -16.78 7.41 -5.30
CA PHE A 28 -15.91 6.96 -6.38
C PHE A 28 -16.00 5.45 -6.60
N LEU A 29 -15.99 4.63 -5.55
CA LEU A 29 -16.16 3.18 -5.65
C LEU A 29 -17.51 2.80 -6.31
N LEU A 30 -18.59 3.51 -5.99
CA LEU A 30 -19.88 3.30 -6.66
C LEU A 30 -19.81 3.61 -8.15
N PHE A 31 -19.17 4.73 -8.53
CA PHE A 31 -18.90 5.05 -9.93
C PHE A 31 -18.08 3.95 -10.62
N LEU A 32 -17.02 3.45 -9.98
CA LEU A 32 -16.17 2.39 -10.54
C LEU A 32 -16.95 1.07 -10.71
N LYS A 33 -17.84 0.74 -9.78
CA LYS A 33 -18.73 -0.41 -9.89
C LYS A 33 -19.63 -0.30 -11.12
N ASP A 34 -20.24 0.87 -11.33
CA ASP A 34 -21.13 1.10 -12.46
C ASP A 34 -20.35 1.08 -13.78
N MET A 35 -19.12 1.59 -13.80
CA MET A 35 -18.20 1.47 -14.94
C MET A 35 -17.89 0.01 -15.29
N LEU A 36 -17.51 -0.81 -14.30
CA LEU A 36 -17.26 -2.25 -14.52
C LEU A 36 -18.54 -2.97 -15.01
N ALA A 37 -19.71 -2.61 -14.47
CA ALA A 37 -20.98 -3.18 -14.91
C ALA A 37 -21.30 -2.82 -16.37
N SER A 38 -20.95 -1.61 -16.81
CA SER A 38 -21.13 -1.17 -18.21
C SER A 38 -20.32 -2.00 -19.21
N PHE A 39 -19.25 -2.66 -18.77
CA PHE A 39 -18.47 -3.60 -19.59
C PHE A 39 -19.10 -5.01 -19.65
N GLY A 40 -20.28 -5.20 -19.04
CA GLY A 40 -20.95 -6.49 -18.96
C GLY A 40 -20.26 -7.48 -18.01
N LEU A 41 -19.63 -6.97 -16.95
CA LEU A 41 -19.00 -7.76 -15.90
C LEU A 41 -19.98 -8.02 -14.76
N THR A 42 -19.83 -9.16 -14.09
CA THR A 42 -20.51 -9.41 -12.82
C THR A 42 -19.82 -8.60 -11.75
N THR A 43 -20.52 -7.61 -11.18
CA THR A 43 -19.93 -6.70 -10.19
C THR A 43 -20.47 -6.93 -8.80
N ASN A 44 -19.61 -6.70 -7.80
CA ASN A 44 -19.99 -6.73 -6.39
C ASN A 44 -19.32 -5.60 -5.63
N LEU A 45 -20.02 -5.02 -4.66
CA LEU A 45 -19.48 -4.05 -3.71
C LEU A 45 -19.43 -4.71 -2.34
N GLU A 46 -18.24 -4.87 -1.78
CA GLU A 46 -18.03 -5.56 -0.52
C GLU A 46 -17.58 -4.59 0.56
N THR A 47 -18.50 -4.24 1.46
CA THR A 47 -18.23 -3.27 2.52
C THR A 47 -17.53 -3.90 3.72
N PHE A 48 -16.61 -3.17 4.33
CA PHE A 48 -15.94 -3.57 5.56
C PHE A 48 -15.60 -2.37 6.44
N ARG A 49 -15.30 -2.64 7.72
CA ARG A 49 -14.85 -1.60 8.65
C ARG A 49 -13.37 -1.29 8.39
N ALA A 50 -13.00 -0.02 8.38
CA ALA A 50 -11.63 0.44 8.14
C ALA A 50 -11.33 1.69 8.97
N PRO A 51 -10.06 1.97 9.30
CA PRO A 51 -9.64 3.28 9.77
C PRO A 51 -9.75 4.30 8.63
N ALA A 52 -9.97 5.57 8.96
CA ALA A 52 -9.84 6.65 7.97
C ALA A 52 -8.38 7.10 7.76
N THR A 53 -7.50 6.74 8.70
CA THR A 53 -6.08 7.09 8.71
C THR A 53 -5.32 6.06 9.54
N TYR A 54 -4.07 5.78 9.17
CA TYR A 54 -3.18 4.95 9.99
C TYR A 54 -2.63 5.70 11.20
N THR A 55 -2.66 7.04 11.20
CA THR A 55 -1.98 7.89 12.20
C THR A 55 -2.29 7.49 13.63
N TRP A 56 -3.55 7.23 13.98
CA TRP A 56 -3.93 6.97 15.37
C TRP A 56 -3.29 5.71 15.94
N ALA A 57 -3.20 4.64 15.14
CA ALA A 57 -2.51 3.42 15.55
C ALA A 57 -1.01 3.66 15.72
N TYR A 58 -0.40 4.41 14.80
CA TYR A 58 1.03 4.72 14.86
C TYR A 58 1.39 5.69 15.99
N LEU A 59 0.49 6.59 16.38
CA LEU A 59 0.67 7.42 17.58
C LEU A 59 0.70 6.58 18.86
N VAL A 60 -0.08 5.49 18.95
CA VAL A 60 0.03 4.57 20.10
C VAL A 60 1.44 3.98 20.17
N PHE A 61 2.03 3.57 19.05
CA PHE A 61 3.40 3.07 19.02
C PHE A 61 4.43 4.16 19.34
N PHE A 62 4.38 5.30 18.66
CA PHE A 62 5.36 6.38 18.84
C PHE A 62 5.34 6.94 20.27
N LEU A 63 4.15 7.30 20.77
CA LEU A 63 4.01 7.88 22.10
C LEU A 63 4.22 6.85 23.20
N GLY A 64 3.72 5.62 23.03
CA GLY A 64 3.90 4.55 24.01
C GLY A 64 5.35 4.11 24.15
N LEU A 65 6.09 3.99 23.04
CA LEU A 65 7.52 3.66 23.08
C LEU A 65 8.36 4.83 23.62
N ALA A 66 8.04 6.06 23.25
CA ALA A 66 8.70 7.24 23.83
C ALA A 66 8.45 7.34 25.34
N GLN A 67 7.21 7.07 25.79
CA GLN A 67 6.87 6.98 27.21
C GLN A 67 7.72 5.89 27.89
N ALA A 68 7.85 4.70 27.30
CA ALA A 68 8.69 3.65 27.86
C ALA A 68 10.16 4.09 27.98
N GLY A 69 10.70 4.78 26.98
CA GLY A 69 12.05 5.35 27.04
C GLY A 69 12.23 6.42 28.11
N LEU A 70 11.22 7.23 28.41
CA LEU A 70 11.23 8.15 29.57
C LEU A 70 11.18 7.39 30.90
N LEU A 71 10.39 6.32 30.98
CA LEU A 71 10.28 5.47 32.16
C LEU A 71 11.59 4.73 32.49
N CYS A 72 12.51 4.54 31.54
CA CYS A 72 13.84 3.97 31.82
C CYS A 72 14.60 4.71 32.94
N VAL A 73 14.35 6.02 33.10
CA VAL A 73 15.04 6.86 34.08
C VAL A 73 14.64 6.51 35.52
N THR A 74 13.35 6.25 35.73
CA THR A 74 12.74 6.14 37.07
C THR A 74 12.20 4.75 37.39
N ALA A 75 11.74 4.02 36.38
CA ALA A 75 10.96 2.79 36.51
C ALA A 75 11.29 1.76 35.39
N PRO A 76 12.52 1.22 35.34
CA PRO A 76 12.99 0.39 34.23
C PRO A 76 12.21 -0.91 34.03
N VAL A 77 11.64 -1.51 35.09
CA VAL A 77 10.80 -2.70 34.98
C VAL A 77 9.50 -2.39 34.21
N TRP A 78 8.85 -1.27 34.53
CA TRP A 78 7.64 -0.82 33.82
C TRP A 78 7.95 -0.37 32.39
N ALA A 79 9.10 0.28 32.18
CA ALA A 79 9.61 0.56 30.85
C ALA A 79 9.75 -0.74 30.03
N ALA A 80 10.36 -1.78 30.60
CA ALA A 80 10.60 -3.05 29.91
C ALA A 80 9.29 -3.75 29.52
N LEU A 81 8.33 -3.84 30.44
CA LEU A 81 7.03 -4.43 30.17
C LEU A 81 6.28 -3.68 29.07
N SER A 82 6.18 -2.35 29.19
CA SER A 82 5.46 -1.53 28.20
C SER A 82 6.14 -1.55 26.82
N SER A 83 7.46 -1.37 26.75
CA SER A 83 8.20 -1.37 25.49
C SER A 83 8.16 -2.74 24.81
N LEU A 84 8.28 -3.84 25.57
CA LEU A 84 8.24 -5.19 25.00
C LEU A 84 6.87 -5.51 24.41
N THR A 85 5.78 -5.17 25.12
CA THR A 85 4.43 -5.32 24.58
C THR A 85 4.26 -4.53 23.29
N LEU A 86 4.65 -3.25 23.28
CA LEU A 86 4.53 -2.40 22.09
C LEU A 86 5.42 -2.87 20.93
N LEU A 87 6.62 -3.38 21.21
CA LEU A 87 7.51 -3.93 20.20
C LEU A 87 6.90 -5.16 19.51
N VAL A 88 6.31 -6.08 20.28
CA VAL A 88 5.63 -7.26 19.74
C VAL A 88 4.43 -6.85 18.89
N LEU A 89 3.61 -5.91 19.39
CA LEU A 89 2.46 -5.39 18.64
C LEU A 89 2.90 -4.68 17.35
N LEU A 90 3.97 -3.88 17.42
CA LEU A 90 4.52 -3.17 16.27
C LEU A 90 5.03 -4.14 15.21
N TYR A 91 5.68 -5.24 15.61
CA TYR A 91 6.11 -6.29 14.69
C TYR A 91 4.93 -6.84 13.89
N PHE A 92 3.83 -7.21 14.54
CA PHE A 92 2.65 -7.72 13.84
C PHE A 92 2.02 -6.68 12.93
N GLU A 93 1.90 -5.44 13.41
CA GLU A 93 1.35 -4.33 12.63
C GLU A 93 2.15 -4.11 11.33
N LEU A 94 3.49 -4.01 11.44
CA LEU A 94 4.40 -3.83 10.30
C LEU A 94 4.63 -5.09 9.46
N ALA A 95 4.11 -6.24 9.90
CA ALA A 95 4.12 -7.51 9.17
C ALA A 95 2.77 -7.82 8.50
N THR A 96 1.87 -6.84 8.38
CA THR A 96 0.53 -6.96 7.76
C THR A 96 -0.48 -7.79 8.57
N PHE A 97 -0.28 -7.88 9.89
CA PHE A 97 -1.23 -8.47 10.82
C PHE A 97 -1.72 -7.36 11.76
N PRO A 98 -2.72 -6.56 11.36
CA PRO A 98 -3.18 -5.44 12.16
C PRO A 98 -3.61 -5.90 13.55
N VAL A 99 -3.12 -5.21 14.57
CA VAL A 99 -3.43 -5.51 15.97
C VAL A 99 -3.90 -4.25 16.68
N VAL A 100 -3.16 -3.15 16.56
CA VAL A 100 -3.53 -1.86 17.15
C VAL A 100 -4.49 -1.13 16.23
N SER A 101 -4.28 -1.18 14.92
CA SER A 101 -5.19 -0.54 13.95
C SER A 101 -6.62 -1.09 13.98
N LEU A 102 -6.84 -2.31 14.52
CA LEU A 102 -8.18 -2.86 14.74
C LEU A 102 -9.04 -1.96 15.64
N LEU A 103 -8.43 -1.29 16.63
CA LEU A 103 -9.13 -0.40 17.56
C LEU A 103 -9.66 0.86 16.87
N PHE A 104 -9.10 1.23 15.71
CA PHE A 104 -9.40 2.46 15.00
C PHE A 104 -10.28 2.26 13.76
N ARG A 105 -10.84 1.05 13.57
CA ARG A 105 -11.79 0.72 12.48
C ARG A 105 -13.20 1.28 12.70
N THR A 106 -13.28 2.59 12.87
CA THR A 106 -14.52 3.30 13.22
C THR A 106 -15.35 3.72 11.99
N ARG A 107 -14.77 3.65 10.79
CA ARG A 107 -15.42 3.99 9.52
C ARG A 107 -15.68 2.75 8.68
N THR A 108 -16.33 2.95 7.54
CA THR A 108 -16.68 1.90 6.59
C THR A 108 -16.08 2.26 5.23
N SER A 109 -15.35 1.32 4.64
CA SER A 109 -14.86 1.37 3.26
C SER A 109 -15.42 0.17 2.50
N ALA A 110 -15.04 -0.01 1.24
CA ALA A 110 -15.46 -1.13 0.42
C ALA A 110 -14.45 -1.51 -0.66
N ASN A 111 -14.51 -2.75 -1.12
CA ASN A 111 -13.88 -3.17 -2.36
C ASN A 111 -14.94 -3.28 -3.46
N VAL A 112 -14.57 -2.96 -4.68
CA VAL A 112 -15.37 -3.22 -5.88
C VAL A 112 -14.73 -4.35 -6.65
N LEU A 113 -15.50 -5.40 -6.90
CA LEU A 113 -15.08 -6.54 -7.70
C LEU A 113 -15.78 -6.48 -9.06
N GLY A 114 -15.04 -6.75 -10.13
CA GLY A 114 -15.57 -6.93 -11.48
C GLY A 114 -15.05 -8.22 -12.09
N LYS A 115 -15.94 -9.18 -12.34
CA LYS A 115 -15.58 -10.54 -12.73
C LYS A 115 -16.08 -10.90 -14.12
N HIS A 116 -15.22 -11.55 -14.91
CA HIS A 116 -15.60 -12.23 -16.16
C HIS A 116 -15.24 -13.72 -16.09
N GLY A 117 -16.25 -14.57 -16.27
CA GLY A 117 -16.10 -16.03 -16.16
C GLY A 117 -16.09 -16.53 -14.71
N GLU A 118 -16.48 -17.79 -14.48
CA GLU A 118 -16.61 -18.36 -13.13
C GLU A 118 -15.25 -18.59 -12.44
N HIS A 119 -14.22 -18.93 -13.23
CA HIS A 119 -12.88 -19.24 -12.73
C HIS A 119 -11.87 -18.25 -13.32
N PRO A 120 -11.62 -17.11 -12.65
CA PRO A 120 -10.68 -16.12 -13.18
C PRO A 120 -9.28 -16.74 -13.27
N GLN A 121 -8.59 -16.49 -14.37
CA GLN A 121 -7.22 -16.97 -14.61
C GLN A 121 -6.18 -15.97 -14.14
N VAL A 122 -6.52 -14.68 -14.14
CA VAL A 122 -5.69 -13.58 -13.68
C VAL A 122 -6.51 -12.66 -12.79
N ILE A 123 -5.84 -12.05 -11.82
CA ILE A 123 -6.44 -11.10 -10.87
C ILE A 123 -5.65 -9.81 -10.91
N ILE A 124 -6.33 -8.68 -11.10
CA ILE A 124 -5.72 -7.35 -11.14
C ILE A 124 -6.24 -6.51 -9.99
N LEU A 125 -5.33 -5.91 -9.23
CA LEU A 125 -5.62 -5.02 -8.10
C LEU A 125 -5.19 -3.59 -8.44
N ALA A 126 -5.95 -2.62 -7.95
CA ALA A 126 -5.56 -1.21 -7.86
C ALA A 126 -6.41 -0.56 -6.76
N HIS A 127 -5.83 0.33 -5.94
CA HIS A 127 -6.62 0.98 -4.89
C HIS A 127 -7.26 2.28 -5.38
N ALA A 128 -8.43 2.57 -4.83
CA ALA A 128 -9.29 3.67 -5.24
C ALA A 128 -9.12 4.92 -4.36
N ASP A 129 -8.70 4.73 -3.11
CA ASP A 129 -8.46 5.83 -2.18
C ASP A 129 -7.15 6.57 -2.47
N SER A 130 -7.01 7.73 -1.85
CA SER A 130 -5.85 8.61 -1.97
C SER A 130 -5.31 9.02 -0.60
N ALA A 131 -3.98 9.08 -0.48
CA ALA A 131 -3.29 9.49 0.74
C ALA A 131 -3.74 10.87 1.26
N THR A 132 -3.63 11.04 2.58
CA THR A 132 -3.40 12.38 3.13
C THR A 132 -1.88 12.59 3.29
N PRO A 133 -1.31 13.64 2.65
CA PRO A 133 0.10 13.99 2.74
C PRO A 133 0.58 14.20 4.17
N SER A 134 1.87 14.00 4.39
CA SER A 134 2.57 14.50 5.59
C SER A 134 3.72 15.39 5.17
N ILE A 135 4.15 16.29 6.06
CA ILE A 135 5.36 17.09 5.86
C ILE A 135 6.59 16.21 5.58
N PHE A 136 6.60 14.97 6.06
CA PHE A 136 7.65 13.99 5.78
C PHE A 136 7.69 13.50 4.32
N PHE A 137 6.61 13.68 3.56
CA PHE A 137 6.51 13.38 2.13
C PHE A 137 6.81 14.60 1.25
N HIS A 138 7.21 15.73 1.83
CA HIS A 138 7.68 16.86 1.03
C HIS A 138 8.87 16.40 0.16
N PRO A 139 8.91 16.70 -1.16
CA PRO A 139 9.94 16.19 -2.08
C PRO A 139 11.39 16.43 -1.65
N ARG A 140 11.65 17.54 -0.92
CA ARG A 140 12.96 17.85 -0.32
C ARG A 140 13.38 16.95 0.85
N PHE A 141 12.44 16.29 1.53
CA PHE A 141 12.67 15.49 2.74
C PHE A 141 12.50 13.99 2.49
N VAL A 142 11.60 13.60 1.58
CA VAL A 142 11.29 12.19 1.27
C VAL A 142 12.33 11.58 0.32
N VAL A 143 13.58 11.52 0.76
CA VAL A 143 14.66 10.93 -0.06
C VAL A 143 14.83 9.44 0.27
N HIS A 144 14.68 9.06 1.54
CA HIS A 144 14.91 7.70 2.02
C HIS A 144 13.85 7.25 3.04
N PRO A 145 12.59 7.02 2.63
CA PRO A 145 11.52 6.56 3.53
C PRO A 145 11.89 5.26 4.26
N ARG A 146 12.63 4.36 3.59
CA ARG A 146 13.16 3.14 4.21
C ARG A 146 14.06 3.42 5.41
N LEU A 147 14.89 4.45 5.34
CA LEU A 147 15.77 4.83 6.45
C LEU A 147 14.94 5.31 7.65
N SER A 148 13.92 6.14 7.42
CA SER A 148 13.01 6.60 8.47
C SER A 148 12.30 5.43 9.17
N LEU A 149 11.80 4.48 8.39
CA LEU A 149 11.20 3.24 8.90
C LEU A 149 12.19 2.39 9.70
N LEU A 150 13.42 2.21 9.21
CA LEU A 150 14.45 1.47 9.93
C LEU A 150 14.84 2.17 11.23
N LEU A 151 14.95 3.50 11.24
CA LEU A 151 15.20 4.27 12.46
C LEU A 151 14.06 4.14 13.47
N PHE A 152 12.80 4.05 13.00
CA PHE A 152 11.67 3.78 13.89
C PHE A 152 11.79 2.39 14.53
N ILE A 153 11.99 1.35 13.72
CA ILE A 153 12.18 -0.02 14.19
C ILE A 153 13.37 -0.12 15.15
N SER A 154 14.52 0.46 14.78
CA SER A 154 15.73 0.49 15.62
C SER A 154 15.50 1.24 16.93
N SER A 155 14.76 2.36 16.91
CA SER A 155 14.40 3.08 18.13
C SER A 155 13.56 2.23 19.07
N ALA A 156 12.56 1.52 18.55
CA ALA A 156 11.74 0.59 19.32
C ALA A 156 12.60 -0.52 19.96
N CYS A 157 13.50 -1.13 19.17
CA CYS A 157 14.42 -2.18 19.63
C CYS A 157 15.41 -1.67 20.69
N VAL A 158 16.01 -0.49 20.50
CA VAL A 158 16.96 0.11 21.45
C VAL A 158 16.27 0.46 22.76
N ILE A 159 15.11 1.12 22.72
CA ILE A 159 14.33 1.44 23.93
C ILE A 159 14.02 0.14 24.68
N THR A 160 13.58 -0.89 23.97
CA THR A 160 13.22 -2.17 24.59
C THR A 160 14.44 -2.88 25.19
N GLY A 161 15.54 -2.98 24.44
CA GLY A 161 16.77 -3.62 24.89
C GLY A 161 17.37 -2.93 26.11
N VAL A 162 17.41 -1.59 26.11
CA VAL A 162 17.86 -0.78 27.26
C VAL A 162 16.94 -0.99 28.46
N SER A 163 15.62 -0.93 28.28
CA SER A 163 14.66 -1.12 29.36
C SER A 163 14.78 -2.49 30.00
N VAL A 164 14.88 -3.55 29.19
CA VAL A 164 15.06 -4.93 29.64
C VAL A 164 16.38 -5.08 30.39
N ALA A 165 17.49 -4.56 29.85
CA ALA A 165 18.77 -4.62 30.54
C ALA A 165 18.73 -3.93 31.92
N LEU A 166 18.14 -2.75 31.99
CA LEU A 166 18.00 -1.98 33.23
C LEU A 166 17.04 -2.60 34.25
N ALA A 167 16.10 -3.45 33.81
CA ALA A 167 15.21 -4.19 34.69
C ALA A 167 15.96 -5.26 35.50
N PHE A 168 17.10 -5.76 35.01
CA PHE A 168 17.93 -6.76 35.69
C PHE A 168 19.21 -6.20 36.27
N VAL A 169 19.81 -5.19 35.64
CA VAL A 169 21.10 -4.62 36.04
C VAL A 169 21.02 -3.10 36.10
N ASN A 170 21.29 -2.54 37.28
CA ASN A 170 21.27 -1.11 37.45
C ASN A 170 22.57 -0.47 36.92
N VAL A 171 22.53 0.09 35.71
CA VAL A 171 23.62 0.84 35.09
C VAL A 171 23.18 2.30 34.89
N PRO A 172 23.48 3.23 35.83
CA PRO A 172 22.90 4.57 35.82
C PRO A 172 23.06 5.37 34.51
N PRO A 173 24.22 5.35 33.81
CA PRO A 173 24.35 6.06 32.53
C PRO A 173 23.43 5.52 31.43
N LEU A 174 23.16 4.22 31.43
CA LEU A 174 22.34 3.55 30.41
C LEU A 174 20.87 3.98 30.46
N ARG A 175 20.41 4.49 31.62
CA ARG A 175 19.04 5.02 31.80
C ARG A 175 18.70 6.16 30.85
N PHE A 176 19.70 6.92 30.42
CA PHE A 176 19.53 8.05 29.51
C PHE A 176 19.66 7.67 28.03
N ALA A 177 20.17 6.46 27.72
CA ALA A 177 20.39 6.03 26.34
C ALA A 177 19.08 5.89 25.54
N ALA A 178 17.95 5.65 26.21
CA ALA A 178 16.64 5.57 25.59
C ALA A 178 16.01 6.94 25.25
N LEU A 179 16.57 8.06 25.74
CA LEU A 179 15.99 9.39 25.53
C LEU A 179 16.14 9.86 24.08
N LEU A 180 17.30 9.65 23.46
CA LEU A 180 17.53 10.04 22.06
C LEU A 180 16.57 9.34 21.08
N PRO A 181 16.43 8.00 21.08
CA PRO A 181 15.41 7.35 20.24
C PRO A 181 13.99 7.79 20.60
N SER A 182 13.69 8.08 21.86
CA SER A 182 12.37 8.61 22.26
C SER A 182 12.09 9.98 21.65
N LEU A 183 13.08 10.88 21.59
CA LEU A 183 12.95 12.18 20.92
C LEU A 183 12.64 12.01 19.42
N TYR A 184 13.28 11.05 18.75
CA TYR A 184 12.96 10.73 17.36
C TYR A 184 11.51 10.24 17.19
N LEU A 185 11.02 9.39 18.09
CA LEU A 185 9.62 8.94 18.05
C LEU A 185 8.63 10.08 18.32
N LEU A 186 8.95 10.99 19.25
CA LEU A 186 8.14 12.18 19.50
C LEU A 186 8.13 13.12 18.28
N PHE A 187 9.25 13.23 17.57
CA PHE A 187 9.32 13.96 16.30
C PHE A 187 8.39 13.33 15.24
N LEU A 188 8.44 12.00 15.06
CA LEU A 188 7.51 11.30 14.17
C LEU A 188 6.05 11.51 14.58
N ALA A 189 5.74 11.40 15.87
CA ALA A 189 4.40 11.63 16.40
C ALA A 189 3.91 13.06 16.07
N SER A 190 4.75 14.07 16.28
CA SER A 190 4.41 15.46 16.00
C SER A 190 4.08 15.71 14.52
N GLY A 191 4.85 15.13 13.59
CA GLY A 191 4.59 15.28 12.17
C GLY A 191 3.31 14.57 11.70
N HIS A 192 2.95 13.46 12.34
CA HIS A 192 1.69 12.76 12.03
C HIS A 192 0.47 13.46 12.67
N VAL A 193 0.60 14.06 13.86
CA VAL A 193 -0.44 14.94 14.40
C VAL A 193 -0.62 16.15 13.47
N HIS A 194 0.48 16.78 13.03
CA HIS A 194 0.42 17.88 12.06
C HIS A 194 -0.31 17.47 10.77
N ARG A 195 -0.01 16.28 10.23
CA ARG A 195 -0.72 15.70 9.07
C ARG A 195 -2.24 15.75 9.25
N GLU A 196 -2.77 15.22 10.36
CA GLU A 196 -4.23 15.10 10.55
C GLU A 196 -4.94 16.45 10.66
N PHE A 197 -4.29 17.46 11.21
CA PHE A 197 -4.93 18.75 11.50
C PHE A 197 -4.58 19.85 10.50
N SER A 198 -3.52 19.71 9.71
CA SER A 198 -2.96 20.80 8.90
C SER A 198 -2.80 20.46 7.42
N MET A 199 -2.85 19.18 7.02
CA MET A 199 -2.64 18.78 5.62
C MET A 199 -3.97 18.42 4.96
N ALA A 200 -4.20 18.99 3.77
CA ALA A 200 -5.32 18.59 2.93
C ALA A 200 -5.00 17.26 2.20
N PRO A 201 -5.99 16.38 1.95
CA PRO A 201 -5.79 15.16 1.19
C PRO A 201 -5.19 15.37 -0.21
N SER A 202 -4.42 14.39 -0.67
CA SER A 202 -3.79 14.39 -1.99
C SER A 202 -4.84 14.22 -3.10
N PRO A 203 -4.69 14.84 -4.28
CA PRO A 203 -5.62 14.61 -5.40
C PRO A 203 -5.61 13.15 -5.88
N GLY A 204 -4.49 12.44 -5.74
CA GLY A 204 -4.37 11.01 -6.00
C GLY A 204 -4.42 10.65 -7.48
N GLY A 205 -3.76 11.43 -8.34
CA GLY A 205 -3.74 11.20 -9.78
C GLY A 205 -2.90 9.99 -10.17
N ASN A 206 -1.61 10.02 -9.85
CA ASN A 206 -0.72 8.88 -9.97
C ASN A 206 -1.00 7.85 -8.89
N ASP A 207 -1.24 8.28 -7.64
CA ASP A 207 -1.46 7.45 -6.45
C ASP A 207 -2.94 7.43 -5.99
N ASN A 208 -3.77 6.49 -6.43
CA ASN A 208 -3.50 5.46 -7.42
C ASN A 208 -4.52 5.51 -8.58
N GLY A 209 -4.92 6.72 -8.94
CA GLY A 209 -5.78 6.96 -10.09
C GLY A 209 -5.25 6.35 -11.39
N SER A 210 -3.92 6.33 -11.57
CA SER A 210 -3.25 5.71 -12.71
C SER A 210 -3.47 4.19 -12.76
N GLY A 211 -3.35 3.49 -11.62
CA GLY A 211 -3.63 2.06 -11.51
C GLY A 211 -5.10 1.73 -11.76
N VAL A 212 -6.02 2.55 -11.24
CA VAL A 212 -7.47 2.41 -11.51
C VAL A 212 -7.78 2.56 -13.00
N ALA A 213 -7.22 3.59 -13.64
CA ALA A 213 -7.40 3.83 -15.08
C ALA A 213 -6.84 2.69 -15.94
N ALA A 214 -5.69 2.11 -15.55
CA ALA A 214 -5.13 0.94 -16.20
C ALA A 214 -5.99 -0.32 -15.98
N ALA A 215 -6.41 -0.59 -14.75
CA ALA A 215 -7.21 -1.76 -14.40
C ALA A 215 -8.53 -1.83 -15.19
N LEU A 216 -9.22 -0.70 -15.35
CA LEU A 216 -10.45 -0.61 -16.15
C LEU A 216 -10.20 -0.85 -17.64
N ALA A 217 -9.11 -0.31 -18.19
CA ALA A 217 -8.74 -0.53 -19.60
C ALA A 217 -8.31 -1.99 -19.87
N ILE A 218 -7.59 -2.60 -18.95
CA ILE A 218 -7.25 -4.03 -18.98
C ILE A 218 -8.53 -4.85 -18.94
N ALA A 219 -9.47 -4.55 -18.04
CA ALA A 219 -10.75 -5.26 -17.94
C ALA A 219 -11.52 -5.27 -19.27
N GLN A 220 -11.63 -4.10 -19.91
CA GLN A 220 -12.30 -3.97 -21.20
C GLN A 220 -11.60 -4.82 -22.28
N THR A 221 -10.27 -4.81 -22.30
CA THR A 221 -9.49 -5.56 -23.28
C THR A 221 -9.59 -7.06 -23.07
N LEU A 222 -9.38 -7.54 -21.84
CA LEU A 222 -9.50 -8.97 -21.52
C LEU A 222 -10.92 -9.50 -21.76
N LYS A 223 -11.94 -8.67 -21.53
CA LYS A 223 -13.34 -9.01 -21.80
C LYS A 223 -13.60 -9.21 -23.30
N ALA A 224 -13.06 -8.33 -24.15
CA ALA A 224 -13.19 -8.45 -25.60
C ALA A 224 -12.49 -9.72 -26.13
N GLU A 225 -11.43 -10.15 -25.46
CA GLU A 225 -10.64 -11.34 -25.81
C GLU A 225 -11.19 -12.63 -25.18
N GLY A 226 -12.27 -12.55 -24.39
CA GLY A 226 -12.89 -13.70 -23.73
C GLY A 226 -12.04 -14.36 -22.65
N ILE A 227 -11.01 -13.67 -22.12
CA ILE A 227 -10.12 -14.20 -21.09
C ILE A 227 -10.82 -14.09 -19.72
N PRO A 228 -10.93 -15.16 -18.92
CA PRO A 228 -11.51 -15.05 -17.57
C PRO A 228 -10.60 -14.28 -16.61
N PHE A 229 -11.13 -13.26 -15.94
CA PHE A 229 -10.37 -12.41 -15.00
C PHE A 229 -11.22 -11.90 -13.84
N LEU A 230 -10.54 -11.41 -12.81
CA LEU A 230 -11.11 -10.64 -11.71
C LEU A 230 -10.36 -9.31 -11.56
N ILE A 231 -11.09 -8.20 -11.63
CA ILE A 231 -10.59 -6.90 -11.18
C ILE A 231 -11.05 -6.68 -9.74
N VAL A 232 -10.15 -6.22 -8.88
CA VAL A 232 -10.46 -5.76 -7.54
C VAL A 232 -9.97 -4.33 -7.39
N LEU A 233 -10.90 -3.40 -7.23
CA LEU A 233 -10.61 -2.02 -6.88
C LEU A 233 -10.78 -1.88 -5.38
N THR A 234 -9.68 -1.80 -4.66
CA THR A 234 -9.63 -1.84 -3.21
C THR A 234 -9.90 -0.47 -2.61
N GLY A 235 -10.55 -0.46 -1.44
CA GLY A 235 -10.66 0.74 -0.60
C GLY A 235 -9.73 0.65 0.61
N ALA A 236 -9.47 1.80 1.21
CA ALA A 236 -8.67 1.93 2.43
C ALA A 236 -7.28 1.28 2.36
N GLU A 237 -6.61 1.38 1.21
CA GLU A 237 -5.21 0.98 1.06
C GLU A 237 -4.32 1.92 1.89
N GLU A 238 -4.58 3.22 1.76
CA GLU A 238 -3.76 4.32 2.31
C GLU A 238 -3.83 4.42 3.84
N SER A 239 -4.70 3.61 4.46
CA SER A 239 -4.88 3.49 5.91
C SER A 239 -4.45 2.13 6.47
N GLY A 240 -3.76 1.32 5.64
CA GLY A 240 -3.15 0.05 6.04
C GLY A 240 -3.61 -1.18 5.25
N THR A 241 -3.81 -1.06 3.93
CA THR A 241 -4.13 -2.18 3.02
C THR A 241 -5.41 -2.95 3.42
N TRP A 242 -6.38 -2.26 4.02
CA TRP A 242 -7.57 -2.91 4.57
C TRP A 242 -8.44 -3.56 3.50
N GLY A 243 -8.44 -3.01 2.28
CA GLY A 243 -9.05 -3.60 1.11
C GLY A 243 -8.47 -4.97 0.78
N ALA A 244 -7.14 -5.10 0.61
CA ALA A 244 -6.52 -6.40 0.37
C ALA A 244 -6.70 -7.39 1.53
N LEU A 245 -6.64 -6.92 2.78
CA LEU A 245 -6.90 -7.76 3.95
C LEU A 245 -8.35 -8.30 3.96
N HIS A 246 -9.33 -7.48 3.58
CA HIS A 246 -10.71 -7.91 3.44
C HIS A 246 -10.88 -8.90 2.30
N LEU A 247 -10.28 -8.63 1.14
CA LEU A 247 -10.27 -9.52 -0.02
C LEU A 247 -9.72 -10.91 0.37
N LEU A 248 -8.59 -10.95 1.06
CA LEU A 248 -7.99 -12.17 1.59
C LEU A 248 -8.91 -12.94 2.53
N ALA A 249 -9.61 -12.23 3.43
CA ALA A 249 -10.50 -12.86 4.40
C ALA A 249 -11.73 -13.49 3.73
N ARG A 250 -12.25 -12.86 2.67
CA ARG A 250 -13.50 -13.25 2.03
C ARG A 250 -13.32 -14.20 0.84
N HIS A 251 -12.25 -14.03 0.07
CA HIS A 251 -12.04 -14.70 -1.22
C HIS A 251 -10.82 -15.63 -1.25
N ARG A 252 -10.29 -16.01 -0.07
CA ARG A 252 -9.08 -16.84 0.06
C ARG A 252 -9.00 -18.00 -0.95
N THR A 253 -10.09 -18.77 -1.07
CA THR A 253 -10.16 -19.93 -1.95
C THR A 253 -10.15 -19.54 -3.42
N GLU A 254 -10.82 -18.45 -3.80
CA GLU A 254 -10.84 -17.97 -5.17
C GLU A 254 -9.48 -17.41 -5.60
N LEU A 255 -8.72 -16.79 -4.68
CA LEU A 255 -7.39 -16.23 -4.96
C LEU A 255 -6.28 -17.30 -5.00
N LEU A 256 -6.48 -18.44 -4.33
CA LEU A 256 -5.41 -19.41 -4.09
C LEU A 256 -4.85 -19.96 -5.40
N GLY A 257 -3.52 -19.89 -5.56
CA GLY A 257 -2.81 -20.41 -6.73
C GLY A 257 -2.91 -19.56 -7.99
N LYS A 258 -3.71 -18.49 -8.00
CA LYS A 258 -3.85 -17.58 -9.14
C LYS A 258 -2.81 -16.47 -9.11
N PRO A 259 -2.31 -16.01 -10.26
CA PRO A 259 -1.45 -14.85 -10.32
C PRO A 259 -2.25 -13.58 -10.03
N ILE A 260 -1.68 -12.71 -9.20
CA ILE A 260 -2.27 -11.44 -8.79
C ILE A 260 -1.30 -10.33 -9.18
N VAL A 261 -1.76 -9.36 -9.96
CA VAL A 261 -0.95 -8.20 -10.36
C VAL A 261 -1.55 -6.95 -9.71
N ASN A 262 -0.82 -6.35 -8.77
CA ASN A 262 -1.17 -5.07 -8.17
C ASN A 262 -0.59 -3.94 -9.03
N LEU A 263 -1.41 -2.95 -9.39
CA LEU A 263 -1.01 -1.77 -10.15
C LEU A 263 -0.97 -0.60 -9.18
N ASP A 264 0.21 0.01 -9.01
CA ASP A 264 0.43 1.04 -7.99
C ASP A 264 1.36 2.14 -8.48
N ASN A 265 0.98 3.41 -8.33
CA ASN A 265 1.72 4.58 -8.84
C ASN A 265 2.32 4.42 -10.27
N ILE A 266 1.61 3.78 -11.20
CA ILE A 266 2.17 3.39 -12.51
C ILE A 266 2.20 4.52 -13.55
N GLY A 267 1.64 5.66 -13.23
CA GLY A 267 1.35 6.75 -14.15
C GLY A 267 2.55 7.58 -14.58
N ILE A 268 3.70 7.52 -13.91
CA ILE A 268 4.87 8.34 -14.28
C ILE A 268 6.18 7.79 -13.71
N GLY A 269 7.25 7.82 -14.51
CA GLY A 269 8.56 7.30 -14.15
C GLY A 269 8.90 5.98 -14.84
N THR A 270 9.90 5.27 -14.32
CA THR A 270 10.38 4.00 -14.88
C THR A 270 9.53 2.84 -14.34
N LEU A 271 8.77 2.18 -15.22
CA LEU A 271 7.98 1.00 -14.87
C LEU A 271 8.87 -0.11 -14.31
N THR A 272 8.46 -0.65 -13.17
CA THR A 272 9.21 -1.67 -12.43
C THR A 272 8.26 -2.73 -11.89
N ALA A 273 8.61 -3.99 -12.11
CA ALA A 273 8.08 -5.11 -11.33
C ALA A 273 8.82 -5.19 -9.98
N ALA A 274 8.10 -4.97 -8.88
CA ALA A 274 8.67 -5.00 -7.54
C ALA A 274 9.10 -6.43 -7.17
N THR A 275 10.40 -6.69 -7.08
CA THR A 275 10.89 -8.06 -6.78
C THR A 275 10.73 -8.45 -5.31
N LYS A 276 10.66 -7.45 -4.43
CA LYS A 276 10.42 -7.60 -3.00
C LYS A 276 9.69 -6.37 -2.48
N GLU A 277 8.88 -6.55 -1.46
CA GLU A 277 8.22 -5.46 -0.73
C GLU A 277 7.94 -5.81 0.73
N GLY A 278 7.65 -4.79 1.53
CA GLY A 278 7.31 -4.91 2.95
C GLY A 278 8.09 -3.97 3.86
N MET A 279 7.56 -3.79 5.07
CA MET A 279 8.08 -2.83 6.05
C MET A 279 9.06 -3.49 7.02
N TRP A 280 8.58 -4.20 8.03
CA TRP A 280 9.48 -4.90 8.96
C TRP A 280 10.05 -6.16 8.33
N ARG A 281 9.17 -7.07 7.94
CA ARG A 281 9.51 -8.24 7.14
C ARG A 281 9.43 -7.87 5.67
N VAL A 282 10.40 -8.35 4.90
CA VAL A 282 10.43 -8.20 3.43
C VAL A 282 10.03 -9.53 2.82
N TYR A 283 9.09 -9.47 1.87
CA TYR A 283 8.55 -10.60 1.16
C TYR A 283 8.98 -10.53 -0.30
N GLY A 284 9.39 -11.64 -0.88
CA GLY A 284 9.75 -11.71 -2.29
C GLY A 284 8.52 -11.98 -3.15
N ALA A 285 8.44 -11.33 -4.30
CA ALA A 285 7.49 -11.71 -5.33
C ALA A 285 7.79 -13.15 -5.82
N PRO A 286 6.78 -13.92 -6.23
CA PRO A 286 6.97 -15.29 -6.71
C PRO A 286 7.94 -15.34 -7.89
N GLN A 287 8.92 -16.24 -7.83
CA GLN A 287 9.93 -16.34 -8.89
C GLN A 287 9.32 -16.73 -10.23
N GLU A 288 8.28 -17.58 -10.22
CA GLU A 288 7.57 -17.95 -11.44
C GLU A 288 6.95 -16.71 -12.12
N LEU A 289 6.29 -15.84 -11.35
CA LEU A 289 5.62 -14.67 -11.91
C LEU A 289 6.63 -13.65 -12.40
N LEU A 290 7.75 -13.46 -11.68
CA LEU A 290 8.85 -12.62 -12.15
C LEU A 290 9.44 -13.16 -13.47
N ALA A 291 9.65 -14.48 -13.58
CA ALA A 291 10.19 -15.10 -14.79
C ALA A 291 9.25 -14.93 -15.99
N GLU A 292 7.93 -15.02 -15.79
CA GLU A 292 6.94 -14.74 -16.83
C GLU A 292 7.06 -13.31 -17.38
N PHE A 293 7.17 -12.30 -16.50
CA PHE A 293 7.35 -10.90 -16.92
C PHE A 293 8.72 -10.65 -17.55
N GLN A 294 9.79 -11.29 -17.07
CA GLN A 294 11.13 -11.19 -17.65
C GLN A 294 11.19 -11.80 -19.05
N ALA A 295 10.49 -12.92 -19.28
CA ALA A 295 10.44 -13.61 -20.57
C ALA A 295 9.83 -12.74 -21.69
N MET A 296 9.05 -11.71 -21.34
CA MET A 296 8.50 -10.74 -22.31
C MET A 296 9.57 -9.82 -22.92
N ARG A 297 10.77 -9.73 -22.32
CA ARG A 297 11.93 -8.98 -22.83
C ARG A 297 11.61 -7.50 -23.16
N LEU A 298 10.83 -6.85 -22.31
CA LEU A 298 10.41 -5.45 -22.53
C LEU A 298 11.48 -4.49 -21.99
N PRO A 299 12.11 -3.67 -22.85
CA PRO A 299 13.27 -2.85 -22.45
C PRO A 299 12.93 -1.71 -21.48
N TYR A 300 11.65 -1.36 -21.35
CA TYR A 300 11.16 -0.32 -20.46
C TYR A 300 10.71 -0.83 -19.08
N LEU A 301 10.72 -2.16 -18.85
CA LEU A 301 10.31 -2.76 -17.58
C LEU A 301 11.55 -3.15 -16.77
N ALA A 302 11.76 -2.48 -15.65
CA ALA A 302 12.80 -2.81 -14.68
C ALA A 302 12.32 -3.84 -13.65
N PHE A 303 13.27 -4.40 -12.91
CA PHE A 303 13.02 -5.36 -11.82
C PHE A 303 13.88 -4.97 -10.63
N GLN A 304 13.27 -4.43 -9.57
CA GLN A 304 13.98 -4.01 -8.37
C GLN A 304 13.07 -4.06 -7.14
N PRO A 305 13.61 -4.09 -5.90
CA PRO A 305 12.78 -4.13 -4.70
C PRO A 305 12.12 -2.77 -4.43
N TYR A 306 10.89 -2.79 -3.92
CA TYR A 306 10.16 -1.64 -3.40
C TYR A 306 10.11 -1.72 -1.87
N LEU A 307 10.94 -0.93 -1.17
CA LEU A 307 11.03 -0.98 0.30
C LEU A 307 10.52 0.30 0.97
N GLY A 308 9.65 1.05 0.29
CA GLY A 308 9.04 2.28 0.81
C GLY A 308 7.99 1.97 1.89
N LEU A 309 6.76 1.77 1.47
CA LEU A 309 5.63 1.33 2.31
C LEU A 309 5.06 0.02 1.76
N SER A 310 4.07 -0.54 2.46
CA SER A 310 3.27 -1.66 1.92
C SER A 310 2.46 -1.21 0.71
N THR A 311 2.14 -2.16 -0.14
CA THR A 311 1.07 -2.05 -1.15
C THR A 311 0.02 -3.12 -0.84
N ASP A 312 -1.08 -3.16 -1.58
CA ASP A 312 -2.08 -4.23 -1.48
C ASP A 312 -1.54 -5.63 -1.80
N ALA A 313 -0.40 -5.76 -2.51
CA ALA A 313 0.27 -7.04 -2.71
C ALA A 313 0.97 -7.54 -1.42
N THR A 314 1.32 -6.65 -0.49
CA THR A 314 2.12 -7.01 0.68
C THR A 314 1.39 -7.96 1.62
N PRO A 315 0.12 -7.72 2.02
CA PRO A 315 -0.62 -8.69 2.85
C PRO A 315 -0.87 -10.03 2.14
N LEU A 316 -0.95 -10.04 0.80
CA LEU A 316 -1.07 -11.25 -0.02
C LEU A 316 0.24 -12.07 0.03
N LEU A 317 1.38 -11.42 -0.22
CA LEU A 317 2.71 -12.03 -0.12
C LEU A 317 2.99 -12.58 1.28
N ALA A 318 2.62 -11.83 2.33
CA ALA A 318 2.78 -12.25 3.72
C ALA A 318 2.03 -13.54 4.07
N ARG A 319 1.02 -13.90 3.27
CA ARG A 319 0.18 -15.11 3.42
C ARG A 319 0.45 -16.15 2.33
N GLY A 320 1.50 -15.97 1.52
CA GLY A 320 1.96 -16.93 0.51
C GLY A 320 1.18 -16.92 -0.81
N PHE A 321 0.42 -15.85 -1.10
CA PHE A 321 -0.27 -15.71 -2.39
C PHE A 321 0.69 -15.23 -3.48
N LYS A 322 0.36 -15.55 -4.74
CA LYS A 322 1.20 -15.24 -5.89
C LYS A 322 0.94 -13.82 -6.40
N ALA A 323 1.40 -12.83 -5.66
CA ALA A 323 1.22 -11.41 -5.99
C ALA A 323 2.49 -10.74 -6.52
N LEU A 324 2.34 -9.80 -7.45
CA LEU A 324 3.41 -8.95 -7.97
C LEU A 324 2.88 -7.53 -8.11
N THR A 325 3.62 -6.55 -7.60
CA THR A 325 3.32 -5.13 -7.82
C THR A 325 4.06 -4.63 -9.07
N LEU A 326 3.32 -3.96 -9.96
CA LEU A 326 3.88 -3.09 -10.98
C LEU A 326 3.78 -1.65 -10.48
N ILE A 327 4.92 -0.98 -10.45
CA ILE A 327 5.07 0.37 -9.91
C ILE A 327 6.07 1.20 -10.71
N ALA A 328 5.84 2.51 -10.84
CA ALA A 328 6.76 3.39 -11.55
C ALA A 328 7.62 4.20 -10.56
N PHE A 329 8.93 4.24 -10.79
CA PHE A 329 9.85 5.01 -9.96
C PHE A 329 10.45 6.20 -10.70
N GLY A 330 10.52 7.32 -10.00
CA GLY A 330 11.33 8.48 -10.38
C GLY A 330 12.71 8.43 -9.74
N GLU A 331 13.16 9.59 -9.27
CA GLU A 331 14.42 9.72 -8.55
C GLU A 331 14.41 8.92 -7.24
N HIS A 332 15.59 8.48 -6.81
CA HIS A 332 15.80 7.74 -5.55
C HIS A 332 15.00 6.43 -5.39
N GLY A 333 14.41 5.91 -6.46
CA GLY A 333 13.63 4.66 -6.42
C GLY A 333 12.27 4.81 -5.73
N LEU A 334 11.69 6.02 -5.77
CA LEU A 334 10.40 6.34 -5.16
C LEU A 334 9.36 6.70 -6.22
N PRO A 335 8.06 6.52 -5.91
CA PRO A 335 7.01 6.98 -6.81
C PRO A 335 7.08 8.50 -7.03
N VAL A 336 6.75 8.95 -8.23
CA VAL A 336 6.74 10.38 -8.55
C VAL A 336 5.50 11.04 -7.96
N ASN A 337 5.68 12.23 -7.37
CA ASN A 337 4.64 13.00 -6.64
C ASN A 337 4.05 12.30 -5.41
N TRP A 338 4.71 11.26 -4.90
CA TRP A 338 4.18 10.38 -3.86
C TRP A 338 3.69 11.13 -2.61
N HIS A 339 2.44 10.88 -2.22
CA HIS A 339 1.76 11.48 -1.07
C HIS A 339 1.91 13.01 -0.99
N TRP A 340 1.83 13.71 -2.12
CA TRP A 340 2.01 15.15 -2.19
C TRP A 340 0.95 15.84 -3.05
N TYR A 341 0.73 17.14 -2.84
CA TYR A 341 -0.35 17.88 -3.53
C TYR A 341 -0.15 17.98 -5.05
N THR A 342 1.06 17.72 -5.55
CA THR A 342 1.37 17.69 -6.98
C THR A 342 0.92 16.40 -7.65
N ASP A 343 0.44 15.41 -6.89
CA ASP A 343 -0.11 14.16 -7.39
C ASP A 343 -1.50 14.33 -8.02
N THR A 344 -1.51 15.02 -9.15
CA THR A 344 -2.70 15.41 -9.90
C THR A 344 -2.90 14.48 -11.10
N ALA A 345 -4.14 14.35 -11.58
CA ALA A 345 -4.43 13.52 -12.76
C ALA A 345 -3.72 14.06 -14.02
N GLU A 346 -3.50 15.37 -14.08
CA GLU A 346 -2.78 16.05 -15.16
C GLU A 346 -1.28 15.73 -15.15
N ALA A 347 -0.71 15.39 -14.00
CA ALA A 347 0.69 15.01 -13.87
C ALA A 347 0.98 13.56 -14.32
N VAL A 348 -0.07 12.77 -14.60
CA VAL A 348 0.06 11.39 -15.08
C VAL A 348 0.52 11.37 -16.54
N ASP A 349 1.60 10.65 -16.80
CA ASP A 349 2.03 10.31 -18.17
C ASP A 349 1.15 9.19 -18.73
N ARG A 350 0.30 9.58 -19.66
CA ARG A 350 -0.66 8.70 -20.34
C ARG A 350 0.01 7.56 -21.10
N GLU A 351 1.22 7.78 -21.62
CA GLU A 351 1.97 6.74 -22.30
C GLU A 351 2.41 5.65 -21.32
N ASN A 352 2.70 6.01 -20.06
CA ASN A 352 3.05 5.04 -19.03
C ASN A 352 1.86 4.14 -18.66
N VAL A 353 0.68 4.74 -18.50
CA VAL A 353 -0.58 3.99 -18.29
C VAL A 353 -0.83 3.04 -19.46
N LYS A 354 -0.67 3.53 -20.70
CA LYS A 354 -0.84 2.71 -21.91
C LYS A 354 0.13 1.51 -21.93
N ARG A 355 1.41 1.74 -21.62
CA ARG A 355 2.42 0.66 -21.55
C ARG A 355 2.05 -0.42 -20.54
N VAL A 356 1.50 -0.05 -19.38
CA VAL A 356 1.04 -1.02 -18.39
C VAL A 356 -0.16 -1.82 -18.90
N VAL A 357 -1.13 -1.15 -19.54
CA VAL A 357 -2.29 -1.84 -20.15
C VAL A 357 -1.82 -2.85 -21.20
N ASP A 358 -0.92 -2.44 -22.10
CA ASP A 358 -0.37 -3.30 -23.15
C ASP A 358 0.42 -4.48 -22.55
N LEU A 359 1.30 -4.19 -21.57
CA LEU A 359 2.10 -5.19 -20.84
C LEU A 359 1.23 -6.26 -20.19
N VAL A 360 0.29 -5.86 -19.33
CA VAL A 360 -0.52 -6.79 -18.54
C VAL A 360 -1.48 -7.57 -19.44
N THR A 361 -2.05 -6.93 -20.45
CA THR A 361 -2.92 -7.61 -21.42
C THR A 361 -2.14 -8.65 -22.22
N LEU A 362 -0.94 -8.30 -22.71
CA LEU A 362 -0.09 -9.22 -23.46
C LEU A 362 0.33 -10.42 -22.60
N TRP A 363 0.72 -10.17 -21.34
CA TRP A 363 1.03 -11.22 -20.38
C TRP A 363 -0.18 -12.14 -20.12
N ALA A 364 -1.36 -11.59 -19.86
CA ALA A 364 -2.56 -12.36 -19.60
C ALA A 364 -2.99 -13.21 -20.81
N LYS A 365 -2.88 -12.67 -22.03
CA LYS A 365 -3.09 -13.42 -23.29
C LYS A 365 -2.09 -14.57 -23.42
N ALA A 366 -0.81 -14.29 -23.23
CA ALA A 366 0.23 -15.31 -23.29
C ALA A 366 -0.02 -16.43 -22.28
N LYS A 367 -0.45 -16.07 -21.06
CA LYS A 367 -0.83 -17.03 -20.03
C LYS A 367 -2.05 -17.87 -20.40
N HIS A 368 -3.11 -17.25 -20.94
CA HIS A 368 -4.32 -17.94 -21.37
C HIS A 368 -4.03 -19.03 -22.42
N HIS A 369 -3.08 -18.76 -23.32
CA HIS A 369 -2.69 -19.68 -24.39
C HIS A 369 -1.52 -20.62 -24.01
N GLY A 370 -1.03 -20.59 -22.76
CA GLY A 370 0.09 -21.42 -22.31
C GLY A 370 1.43 -21.08 -22.96
N MET A 371 1.64 -19.82 -23.34
CA MET A 371 2.84 -19.30 -24.01
C MET A 371 3.83 -18.61 -23.07
N VAL A 372 3.56 -18.59 -21.76
CA VAL A 372 4.51 -18.17 -20.72
C VAL A 372 5.09 -19.41 -20.03
N PRO A 373 6.38 -19.36 -19.61
CA PRO A 373 7.07 -20.48 -18.99
C PRO A 373 6.46 -20.93 -17.65
#